data_AF-A0A317FX87-F1
#
_entry.id   AF-A0A317FX87-F1
#
_cell.length_a   1.000
_cell.length_b   1.000
_cell.length_c   1.000
_cell.angle_alpha   90.00
_cell.angle_beta   90.00
_cell.angle_gamma   90.00
#
_symmetry.space_group_name_H-M   'P 1'
#
loop_
_entity.id
_entity.type
_entity.pdbx_description
1 polymer ?
#
loop_
_entity_poly.entity_id
_entity_poly.type
_entity_poly.pdbx_seq_one_letter_code
_entity_poly.pdbx_strand_id
1 'polypeptide(L)'
;MNHIDVVEVTNPNGYIVQELTIDGASLGQWLDKHTEGSEDEHIAAFIRPFSELLFAWSHDIDCKGDRRFVRTLIDMDSAPVPILLCEDDPDFSCIVIVADVEKTEDCVYWNRIGYVTHNGESLEEEMEKGIAYTKSYTDDDWARYGDNIALEDVGSDAWHEWIAKNWDVELYKRRMNYTLPYYKAEGSIKWFINTDWVFDRREYEFVVKKYYALQRLRLSEELLRNSDDELNGAECAKILEEILPMGEEALQKQLDEYGEILFDPYICDVIASPLKDLVRSKEPDKILLETYLNALKLLKKHGDVDVRNILDISILDDFDEERAAFRKYGLKCDEL
;
A
#
# COMPACT_ATOMS: atom_id res chain seq x y z
N MET A 1 -13.60 -20.25 14.30
CA MET A 1 -12.81 -19.13 13.77
C MET A 1 -13.60 -18.56 12.63
N ASN A 2 -13.62 -17.23 12.53
CA ASN A 2 -14.22 -16.52 11.42
C ASN A 2 -13.31 -16.69 10.20
N HIS A 3 -13.93 -16.68 9.03
CA HIS A 3 -13.22 -16.72 7.75
C HIS A 3 -13.11 -15.32 7.18
N ILE A 4 -11.91 -14.95 6.78
CA ILE A 4 -11.62 -13.68 6.12
C ILE A 4 -11.29 -13.97 4.67
N ASP A 5 -11.82 -13.18 3.75
CA ASP A 5 -11.48 -13.29 2.32
C ASP A 5 -11.61 -11.93 1.63
N VAL A 6 -11.06 -11.86 0.43
CA VAL A 6 -11.18 -10.73 -0.49
C VAL A 6 -11.90 -11.20 -1.73
N VAL A 7 -13.01 -10.53 -2.03
CA VAL A 7 -13.86 -10.81 -3.19
C VAL A 7 -13.87 -9.62 -4.14
N GLU A 8 -14.06 -9.89 -5.42
CA GLU A 8 -14.29 -8.86 -6.42
C GLU A 8 -15.80 -8.57 -6.50
N VAL A 9 -16.18 -7.32 -6.30
CA VAL A 9 -17.56 -6.84 -6.43
C VAL A 9 -17.63 -5.74 -7.48
N THR A 10 -18.74 -5.67 -8.19
CA THR A 10 -19.00 -4.55 -9.11
C THR A 10 -19.72 -3.46 -8.33
N ASN A 11 -19.10 -2.28 -8.21
CA ASN A 11 -19.72 -1.14 -7.55
C ASN A 11 -20.89 -0.58 -8.42
N PRO A 12 -21.74 0.31 -7.87
CA PRO A 12 -22.89 0.87 -8.61
C PRO A 12 -22.51 1.59 -9.93
N ASN A 13 -21.26 2.02 -10.06
CA ASN A 13 -20.72 2.69 -11.24
C ASN A 13 -20.17 1.70 -12.30
N GLY A 14 -20.24 0.39 -12.05
CA GLY A 14 -19.80 -0.66 -12.97
C GLY A 14 -18.31 -1.00 -12.89
N TYR A 15 -17.57 -0.46 -11.93
CA TYR A 15 -16.16 -0.79 -11.70
C TYR A 15 -16.03 -2.02 -10.80
N ILE A 16 -15.06 -2.87 -11.09
CA ILE A 16 -14.69 -3.99 -10.22
C ILE A 16 -13.79 -3.44 -9.10
N VAL A 17 -14.21 -3.65 -7.86
CA VAL A 17 -13.45 -3.27 -6.65
C VAL A 17 -13.23 -4.51 -5.79
N GLN A 18 -12.15 -4.52 -5.01
CA GLN A 18 -11.88 -5.58 -4.05
C GLN A 18 -12.45 -5.22 -2.68
N GLU A 19 -13.28 -6.11 -2.15
CA GLU A 19 -13.92 -5.93 -0.85
C GLU A 19 -13.47 -7.01 0.13
N LEU A 20 -13.16 -6.60 1.36
CA LEU A 20 -12.89 -7.53 2.46
C LEU A 20 -14.22 -8.08 2.99
N THR A 21 -14.28 -9.40 3.11
CA THR A 21 -15.43 -10.11 3.67
C THR A 21 -15.04 -10.89 4.91
N ILE A 22 -15.95 -10.93 5.87
CA ILE A 22 -15.85 -11.74 7.09
C ILE A 22 -17.08 -12.64 7.13
N ASP A 23 -16.85 -13.96 7.14
CA ASP A 23 -17.88 -15.00 7.02
C ASP A 23 -18.82 -14.79 5.81
N GLY A 24 -18.25 -14.27 4.70
CA GLY A 24 -18.97 -13.99 3.46
C GLY A 24 -19.79 -12.68 3.46
N ALA A 25 -19.74 -11.89 4.52
CA ALA A 25 -20.36 -10.57 4.58
C ALA A 25 -19.32 -9.47 4.35
N SER A 26 -19.66 -8.51 3.48
CA SER A 26 -18.91 -7.25 3.31
C SER A 26 -18.74 -6.54 4.64
N LEU A 27 -17.51 -6.06 4.94
CA LEU A 27 -17.24 -5.29 6.15
C LEU A 27 -18.08 -4.01 6.22
N GLY A 28 -18.13 -3.23 5.14
CA GLY A 28 -18.88 -1.97 5.08
C GLY A 28 -20.39 -2.19 5.26
N GLN A 29 -20.96 -3.14 4.51
CA GLN A 29 -22.40 -3.48 4.62
C GLN A 29 -22.74 -4.07 5.99
N TRP A 30 -21.84 -4.85 6.57
CA TRP A 30 -22.01 -5.37 7.93
C TRP A 30 -22.07 -4.22 8.93
N LEU A 31 -21.16 -3.24 8.84
CA LEU A 31 -21.16 -2.06 9.71
C LEU A 31 -22.41 -1.21 9.54
N ASP A 32 -22.88 -0.99 8.31
CA ASP A 32 -24.11 -0.24 8.04
C ASP A 32 -25.33 -0.86 8.70
N LYS A 33 -25.42 -2.20 8.68
CA LYS A 33 -26.50 -2.93 9.34
C LYS A 33 -26.39 -2.87 10.86
N HIS A 34 -25.18 -3.00 11.40
CA HIS A 34 -24.97 -3.03 12.87
C HIS A 34 -25.07 -1.64 13.50
N THR A 35 -24.95 -0.58 12.71
CA THR A 35 -25.12 0.81 13.16
C THR A 35 -26.44 1.42 12.71
N GLU A 36 -27.37 0.61 12.19
CA GLU A 36 -28.71 1.05 11.85
C GLU A 36 -29.46 1.54 13.10
N GLY A 37 -29.83 2.81 13.11
CA GLY A 37 -30.48 3.44 14.27
C GLY A 37 -29.53 3.76 15.42
N SER A 38 -28.21 3.85 15.16
CA SER A 38 -27.23 4.30 16.16
C SER A 38 -27.66 5.63 16.80
N GLU A 39 -27.58 5.71 18.14
CA GLU A 39 -27.78 6.95 18.90
C GLU A 39 -26.54 7.87 18.83
N ASP A 40 -25.44 7.40 18.26
CA ASP A 40 -24.26 8.22 18.00
C ASP A 40 -24.50 9.13 16.80
N GLU A 41 -24.80 10.40 17.08
CA GLU A 41 -25.09 11.42 16.06
C GLU A 41 -23.99 11.53 15.00
N HIS A 42 -22.73 11.33 15.37
CA HIS A 42 -21.62 11.41 14.42
C HIS A 42 -21.64 10.22 13.43
N ILE A 43 -21.91 9.02 13.93
CA ILE A 43 -22.10 7.84 13.07
C ILE A 43 -23.32 8.04 12.17
N ALA A 44 -24.44 8.47 12.74
CA ALA A 44 -25.71 8.59 12.02
C ALA A 44 -25.70 9.68 10.94
N ALA A 45 -24.99 10.79 11.16
CA ALA A 45 -25.04 11.96 10.30
C ALA A 45 -23.81 12.15 9.39
N PHE A 46 -22.65 11.59 9.74
CA PHE A 46 -21.39 11.90 9.05
C PHE A 46 -20.66 10.67 8.51
N ILE A 47 -20.60 9.56 9.26
CA ILE A 47 -19.82 8.39 8.84
C ILE A 47 -20.60 7.47 7.90
N ARG A 48 -21.91 7.29 8.14
CA ARG A 48 -22.71 6.39 7.31
C ARG A 48 -23.01 6.98 5.93
N PRO A 49 -23.09 6.14 4.88
CA PRO A 49 -22.95 4.69 4.91
C PRO A 49 -21.48 4.21 4.89
N PHE A 50 -21.16 3.20 5.72
CA PHE A 50 -19.84 2.59 5.77
C PHE A 50 -19.48 1.85 4.47
N SER A 51 -20.47 1.37 3.72
CA SER A 51 -20.25 0.72 2.42
C SER A 51 -19.74 1.65 1.32
N GLU A 52 -19.77 2.97 1.54
CA GLU A 52 -19.21 3.98 0.63
C GLU A 52 -17.81 4.46 1.08
N LEU A 53 -17.28 3.91 2.18
CA LEU A 53 -15.94 4.25 2.62
C LEU A 53 -14.89 3.41 1.89
N LEU A 54 -13.73 4.02 1.65
CA LEU A 54 -12.58 3.37 1.03
C LEU A 54 -11.96 2.37 2.00
N PHE A 55 -11.63 1.16 1.53
CA PHE A 55 -10.89 0.21 2.36
C PHE A 55 -9.46 0.68 2.57
N ALA A 56 -9.04 0.82 3.84
CA ALA A 56 -7.80 1.49 4.22
C ALA A 56 -6.52 0.74 3.78
N TRP A 57 -6.63 -0.46 3.20
CA TRP A 57 -5.47 -1.20 2.71
C TRP A 57 -5.24 -0.95 1.21
N SER A 58 -6.12 -0.19 0.56
CA SER A 58 -6.11 0.11 -0.88
C SER A 58 -4.87 0.92 -1.32
N HIS A 59 -4.54 0.82 -2.61
CA HIS A 59 -3.59 1.74 -3.26
C HIS A 59 -4.16 3.16 -3.50
N ASP A 60 -5.46 3.37 -3.29
CA ASP A 60 -6.12 4.67 -3.50
C ASP A 60 -5.82 5.71 -2.40
N ILE A 61 -5.11 5.33 -1.34
CA ILE A 61 -4.61 6.27 -0.33
C ILE A 61 -3.59 7.19 -0.98
N ASP A 62 -3.71 8.50 -0.76
CA ASP A 62 -2.98 9.53 -1.51
C ASP A 62 -1.44 9.38 -1.47
N CYS A 63 -0.88 9.10 -0.29
CA CYS A 63 0.56 9.12 -0.08
C CYS A 63 1.14 7.72 0.21
N LYS A 64 2.36 7.42 -0.30
CA LYS A 64 3.04 6.15 -0.03
C LYS A 64 3.39 6.00 1.45
N GLY A 65 3.76 7.11 2.10
CA GLY A 65 4.03 7.13 3.54
C GLY A 65 2.84 6.60 4.36
N ASP A 66 1.62 6.97 3.98
CA ASP A 66 0.39 6.53 4.62
C ASP A 66 0.05 5.06 4.30
N ARG A 67 0.26 4.62 3.06
CA ARG A 67 0.15 3.19 2.70
C ARG A 67 1.13 2.32 3.49
N ARG A 68 2.38 2.77 3.63
CA ARG A 68 3.42 2.11 4.42
C ARG A 68 3.06 2.08 5.91
N PHE A 69 2.44 3.15 6.42
CA PHE A 69 1.94 3.21 7.78
C PHE A 69 0.88 2.12 8.04
N VAL A 70 -0.17 2.04 7.22
CA VAL A 70 -1.19 0.99 7.34
C VAL A 70 -0.56 -0.40 7.30
N ARG A 71 0.32 -0.64 6.32
CA ARG A 71 1.01 -1.92 6.18
C ARG A 71 1.78 -2.29 7.45
N THR A 72 2.49 -1.33 8.03
CA THR A 72 3.23 -1.52 9.28
C THR A 72 2.28 -1.92 10.40
N LEU A 73 1.14 -1.25 10.54
CA LEU A 73 0.15 -1.58 11.58
C LEU A 73 -0.48 -2.96 11.38
N ILE A 74 -0.79 -3.33 10.14
CA ILE A 74 -1.28 -4.67 9.81
C ILE A 74 -0.27 -5.72 10.25
N ASP A 75 1.03 -5.48 10.11
CA ASP A 75 2.07 -6.46 10.42
C ASP A 75 2.38 -6.55 11.93
N MET A 76 2.15 -5.49 12.72
CA MET A 76 2.31 -5.48 14.18
C MET A 76 1.46 -6.54 14.90
N ASP A 77 1.94 -7.03 16.05
CA ASP A 77 1.19 -7.96 16.89
C ASP A 77 0.07 -7.28 17.69
N SER A 78 0.15 -5.96 17.92
CA SER A 78 -0.93 -5.20 18.57
C SER A 78 -0.95 -3.74 18.13
N ALA A 79 -2.04 -3.35 17.45
CA ALA A 79 -2.26 -2.00 16.97
C ALA A 79 -3.75 -1.73 16.69
N PRO A 80 -4.20 -0.46 16.81
CA PRO A 80 -5.42 0.00 16.15
C PRO A 80 -5.16 0.10 14.65
N VAL A 81 -5.68 -0.85 13.87
CA VAL A 81 -5.44 -0.95 12.42
C VAL A 81 -6.56 -0.22 11.67
N PRO A 82 -6.24 0.78 10.83
CA PRO A 82 -7.21 1.37 9.91
C PRO A 82 -7.82 0.32 8.99
N ILE A 83 -9.14 0.35 8.87
CA ILE A 83 -9.92 -0.58 8.04
C ILE A 83 -10.80 0.14 7.03
N LEU A 84 -11.29 1.36 7.32
CA LEU A 84 -12.02 2.18 6.35
C LEU A 84 -11.62 3.66 6.48
N LEU A 85 -11.58 4.36 5.36
CA LEU A 85 -11.26 5.78 5.22
C LEU A 85 -12.34 6.52 4.43
N CYS A 86 -12.37 7.85 4.54
CA CYS A 86 -13.17 8.68 3.65
C CYS A 86 -12.73 8.47 2.19
N GLU A 87 -13.68 8.35 1.26
CA GLU A 87 -13.36 8.24 -0.18
C GLU A 87 -12.97 9.61 -0.77
N ASP A 88 -13.60 10.69 -0.31
CA ASP A 88 -13.35 12.06 -0.80
C ASP A 88 -12.01 12.65 -0.32
N ASP A 89 -11.46 12.11 0.77
CA ASP A 89 -10.20 12.52 1.39
C ASP A 89 -9.46 11.26 1.88
N PRO A 90 -8.80 10.53 0.96
CA PRO A 90 -8.24 9.19 1.22
C PRO A 90 -6.90 9.27 1.98
N ASP A 91 -6.91 10.02 3.07
CA ASP A 91 -5.85 10.16 4.04
C ASP A 91 -6.38 9.94 5.49
N PHE A 92 -5.61 10.33 6.51
CA PHE A 92 -5.98 10.17 7.92
C PHE A 92 -6.60 11.41 8.58
N SER A 93 -7.01 12.41 7.81
CA SER A 93 -7.48 13.70 8.32
C SER A 93 -9.01 13.79 8.48
N CYS A 94 -9.77 12.92 7.79
CA CYS A 94 -11.23 12.93 7.76
C CYS A 94 -11.85 11.76 8.57
N ILE A 95 -12.50 10.80 7.90
CA ILE A 95 -13.09 9.62 8.55
C ILE A 95 -12.03 8.52 8.60
N VAL A 96 -11.70 8.05 9.80
CA VAL A 96 -10.83 6.88 10.00
C VAL A 96 -11.51 5.87 10.90
N ILE A 97 -11.90 4.73 10.33
CA ILE A 97 -12.43 3.58 11.07
C ILE A 97 -11.29 2.61 11.33
N VAL A 98 -11.16 2.18 12.58
CA VAL A 98 -10.08 1.29 13.05
C VAL A 98 -10.64 0.05 13.72
N ALA A 99 -9.92 -1.06 13.57
CA ALA A 99 -10.11 -2.27 14.37
C ALA A 99 -9.01 -2.38 15.43
N ASP A 100 -9.36 -2.74 16.66
CA ASP A 100 -8.39 -3.10 17.71
C ASP A 100 -7.88 -4.51 17.44
N VAL A 101 -6.67 -4.62 16.86
CA VAL A 101 -6.09 -5.89 16.42
C VAL A 101 -5.05 -6.39 17.40
N GLU A 102 -5.17 -7.65 17.78
CA GLU A 102 -4.18 -8.40 18.56
C GLU A 102 -3.85 -9.72 17.84
N LYS A 103 -2.58 -10.10 17.81
CA LYS A 103 -2.12 -11.35 17.21
C LYS A 103 -1.41 -12.21 18.23
N THR A 104 -1.67 -13.51 18.15
CA THR A 104 -0.91 -14.55 18.83
C THR A 104 -0.17 -15.41 17.80
N GLU A 105 0.48 -16.49 18.22
CA GLU A 105 1.16 -17.40 17.30
C GLU A 105 0.21 -17.98 16.23
N ASP A 106 -1.03 -18.30 16.61
CA ASP A 106 -1.98 -19.02 15.74
C ASP A 106 -3.21 -18.18 15.34
N CYS A 107 -3.50 -17.08 16.04
CA CYS A 107 -4.75 -16.34 15.86
C CYS A 107 -4.53 -14.84 15.64
N VAL A 108 -5.46 -14.23 14.91
CA VAL A 108 -5.65 -12.77 14.84
C VAL A 108 -7.02 -12.43 15.39
N TYR A 109 -7.07 -11.51 16.35
CA TYR A 109 -8.27 -11.05 17.03
C TYR A 109 -8.58 -9.64 16.56
N TRP A 110 -9.81 -9.40 16.14
CA TRP A 110 -10.36 -8.06 16.05
C TRP A 110 -11.30 -7.91 17.24
N ASN A 111 -10.88 -7.15 18.24
CA ASN A 111 -11.55 -7.08 19.54
C ASN A 111 -12.74 -6.11 19.53
N ARG A 112 -12.63 -5.02 18.76
CA ARG A 112 -13.63 -3.96 18.67
C ARG A 112 -13.35 -3.05 17.47
N ILE A 113 -14.37 -2.31 17.07
CA ILE A 113 -14.31 -1.34 15.98
C ILE A 113 -14.72 0.04 16.50
N GLY A 114 -13.96 1.04 16.07
CA GLY A 114 -14.11 2.42 16.50
C GLY A 114 -13.80 3.40 15.38
N TYR A 115 -14.13 4.67 15.60
CA TYR A 115 -13.69 5.76 14.73
C TYR A 115 -12.75 6.69 15.50
N VAL A 116 -11.77 7.25 14.80
CA VAL A 116 -10.81 8.20 15.36
C VAL A 116 -11.49 9.55 15.57
N THR A 117 -11.18 10.20 16.69
CA THR A 117 -11.59 11.58 16.96
C THR A 117 -10.40 12.50 16.70
N HIS A 118 -10.58 13.58 15.94
CA HIS A 118 -9.48 14.49 15.56
C HIS A 118 -9.35 15.71 16.49
N ASN A 119 -10.16 15.79 17.55
CA ASN A 119 -10.22 16.95 18.44
C ASN A 119 -8.95 17.19 19.26
N GLY A 120 -8.12 16.15 19.45
CA GLY A 120 -6.89 16.21 20.24
C GLY A 120 -5.62 16.34 19.40
N GLU A 121 -5.74 16.44 18.07
CA GLU A 121 -4.60 16.50 17.17
C GLU A 121 -4.00 17.92 17.11
N SER A 122 -2.68 17.98 16.91
CA SER A 122 -1.88 19.18 16.83
C SER A 122 -0.90 19.04 15.68
N LEU A 123 -1.11 19.83 14.62
CA LEU A 123 -0.25 19.83 13.45
C LEU A 123 1.20 20.23 13.79
N GLU A 124 1.36 21.17 14.73
CA GLU A 124 2.70 21.60 15.19
C GLU A 124 3.45 20.44 15.86
N GLU A 125 2.78 19.71 16.74
CA GLU A 125 3.38 18.53 17.38
C GLU A 125 3.65 17.42 16.36
N GLU A 126 2.73 17.19 15.42
CA GLU A 126 2.91 16.20 14.36
C GLU A 126 4.15 16.50 13.51
N MET A 127 4.34 17.76 13.11
CA MET A 127 5.53 18.18 12.36
C MET A 127 6.83 17.89 13.12
N GLU A 128 6.85 18.13 14.43
CA GLU A 128 8.01 17.81 15.29
C GLU A 128 8.28 16.31 15.44
N LYS A 129 7.34 15.44 15.05
CA LYS A 129 7.48 13.98 15.07
C LYS A 129 7.93 13.38 13.73
N GLY A 130 8.21 14.21 12.73
CA GLY A 130 8.75 13.79 11.44
C GLY A 130 10.24 13.43 11.47
N ILE A 131 10.94 13.73 10.38
CA ILE A 131 12.35 13.41 10.16
C ILE A 131 13.28 14.06 11.19
N ALA A 132 12.93 15.22 11.72
CA ALA A 132 13.73 15.90 12.75
C ALA A 132 13.62 15.21 14.15
N TYR A 133 12.71 14.24 14.31
CA TYR A 133 12.53 13.52 15.57
C TYR A 133 13.57 12.41 15.78
N THR A 134 14.82 12.79 16.05
CA THR A 134 15.97 11.87 16.17
C THR A 134 15.86 10.83 17.30
N LYS A 135 14.92 11.01 18.25
CA LYS A 135 14.70 10.03 19.33
C LYS A 135 14.16 8.68 18.84
N SER A 136 13.55 8.63 17.65
CA SER A 136 13.05 7.38 17.05
C SER A 136 14.00 6.78 16.02
N TYR A 137 15.18 7.38 15.81
CA TYR A 137 16.12 6.91 14.79
C TYR A 137 16.71 5.54 15.12
N THR A 138 16.70 4.68 14.12
CA THR A 138 17.50 3.45 14.06
C THR A 138 18.92 3.73 13.57
N ASP A 139 19.80 2.73 13.61
CA ASP A 139 21.16 2.85 13.05
C ASP A 139 21.14 3.15 11.54
N ASP A 140 20.16 2.60 10.81
CA ASP A 140 19.96 2.87 9.38
C ASP A 140 19.49 4.31 9.14
N ASP A 141 18.58 4.83 9.99
CA ASP A 141 18.19 6.24 9.91
C ASP A 141 19.37 7.18 10.13
N TRP A 142 20.26 6.87 11.08
CA TRP A 142 21.47 7.65 11.31
C TRP A 142 22.41 7.60 10.11
N ALA A 143 22.56 6.45 9.47
CA ALA A 143 23.38 6.29 8.28
C ALA A 143 22.83 7.09 7.08
N ARG A 144 21.50 7.19 6.94
CA ARG A 144 20.83 7.85 5.82
C ARG A 144 20.64 9.35 6.00
N TYR A 145 20.36 9.79 7.23
CA TYR A 145 19.84 11.13 7.49
C TYR A 145 20.69 11.95 8.46
N GLY A 146 21.63 11.30 9.17
CA GLY A 146 22.37 11.90 10.28
C GLY A 146 23.22 13.11 9.91
N ASP A 147 23.75 13.15 8.69
CA ASP A 147 24.64 14.20 8.21
C ASP A 147 23.99 15.17 7.19
N ASN A 148 22.70 14.99 6.89
CA ASN A 148 21.99 15.80 5.90
C ASN A 148 20.79 16.60 6.45
N ILE A 149 19.88 15.99 7.21
CA ILE A 149 18.59 16.61 7.59
C ILE A 149 18.25 16.41 9.07
N ALA A 150 18.84 15.41 9.73
CA ALA A 150 18.46 14.99 11.08
C ALA A 150 18.57 16.10 12.15
N LEU A 151 19.41 17.10 11.92
CA LEU A 151 19.68 18.19 12.87
C LEU A 151 19.15 19.55 12.38
N GLU A 152 18.42 19.60 11.27
CA GLU A 152 17.77 20.82 10.79
C GLU A 152 16.55 21.17 11.64
N ASP A 153 16.30 22.48 11.81
CA ASP A 153 15.13 22.96 12.52
C ASP A 153 13.85 22.72 11.70
N VAL A 154 12.78 22.24 12.35
CA VAL A 154 11.47 22.10 11.72
C VAL A 154 11.00 23.47 11.23
N GLY A 155 10.59 23.54 9.96
CA GLY A 155 10.17 24.77 9.31
C GLY A 155 11.30 25.64 8.73
N SER A 156 12.57 25.20 8.81
CA SER A 156 13.67 25.84 8.09
C SER A 156 13.52 25.67 6.56
N ASP A 157 14.19 26.53 5.77
CA ASP A 157 14.18 26.41 4.31
C ASP A 157 14.79 25.07 3.85
N ALA A 158 15.87 24.63 4.50
CA ALA A 158 16.52 23.35 4.22
C ALA A 158 15.57 22.17 4.52
N TRP A 159 14.82 22.26 5.62
CA TRP A 159 13.81 21.27 5.97
C TRP A 159 12.68 21.23 4.93
N HIS A 160 12.13 22.39 4.53
CA HIS A 160 11.11 22.47 3.49
C HIS A 160 11.58 21.90 2.15
N GLU A 161 12.80 22.22 1.73
CA GLU A 161 13.35 21.71 0.47
C GLU A 161 13.53 20.18 0.52
N TRP A 162 13.94 19.64 1.66
CA TRP A 162 14.12 18.20 1.83
C TRP A 162 12.79 17.46 1.83
N ILE A 163 11.79 17.89 2.61
CA ILE A 163 10.49 17.21 2.66
C ILE A 163 9.75 17.29 1.32
N ALA A 164 9.94 18.36 0.54
CA ALA A 164 9.35 18.47 -0.79
C ALA A 164 9.83 17.36 -1.75
N LYS A 165 11.03 16.81 -1.50
CA LYS A 165 11.62 15.71 -2.28
C LYS A 165 11.42 14.34 -1.61
N ASN A 166 11.09 14.30 -0.32
CA ASN A 166 11.08 13.08 0.51
C ASN A 166 9.80 12.98 1.37
N TRP A 167 8.67 13.47 0.85
CA TRP A 167 7.44 13.60 1.62
C TRP A 167 6.96 12.26 2.19
N ASP A 168 7.08 11.17 1.44
CA ASP A 168 6.66 9.85 1.90
C ASP A 168 7.44 9.37 3.14
N VAL A 169 8.73 9.68 3.22
CA VAL A 169 9.58 9.35 4.38
C VAL A 169 9.20 10.20 5.59
N GLU A 170 9.02 11.52 5.36
CA GLU A 170 8.59 12.46 6.39
C GLU A 170 7.24 12.05 6.97
N LEU A 171 6.25 11.84 6.10
CA LEU A 171 4.89 11.48 6.48
C LEU A 171 4.86 10.16 7.24
N TYR A 172 5.55 9.12 6.75
CA TYR A 172 5.63 7.84 7.46
C TYR A 172 6.20 8.01 8.89
N LYS A 173 7.26 8.81 9.06
CA LYS A 173 7.83 9.08 10.38
C LYS A 173 6.83 9.81 11.29
N ARG A 174 6.11 10.81 10.77
CA ARG A 174 5.03 11.47 11.52
C ARG A 174 3.96 10.47 11.95
N ARG A 175 3.49 9.61 11.04
CA ARG A 175 2.47 8.61 11.39
C ARG A 175 2.93 7.66 12.50
N MET A 176 4.16 7.17 12.41
CA MET A 176 4.72 6.26 13.42
C MET A 176 4.97 6.95 14.77
N ASN A 177 5.42 8.19 14.78
CA ASN A 177 5.86 8.90 15.98
C ASN A 177 4.79 9.80 16.61
N TYR A 178 3.73 10.12 15.88
CA TYR A 178 2.61 10.96 16.33
C TYR A 178 1.27 10.22 16.24
N THR A 179 0.84 9.85 15.03
CA THR A 179 -0.51 9.30 14.77
C THR A 179 -0.76 7.98 15.50
N LEU A 180 0.18 7.03 15.46
CA LEU A 180 0.04 5.77 16.18
C LEU A 180 -0.01 5.95 17.71
N PRO A 181 0.91 6.71 18.34
CA PRO A 181 0.77 7.08 19.75
C PRO A 181 -0.56 7.74 20.07
N TYR A 182 -1.03 8.66 19.21
CA TYR A 182 -2.33 9.31 19.36
C TYR A 182 -3.47 8.28 19.34
N TYR A 183 -3.50 7.35 18.38
CA TYR A 183 -4.52 6.30 18.31
C TYR A 183 -4.51 5.38 19.53
N LYS A 184 -3.33 5.15 20.13
CA LYS A 184 -3.20 4.35 21.36
C LYS A 184 -3.58 5.12 22.63
N ALA A 185 -3.72 6.44 22.57
CA ALA A 185 -4.11 7.23 23.73
C ALA A 185 -5.60 7.07 24.06
N GLU A 186 -5.91 7.11 25.35
CA GLU A 186 -7.29 7.00 25.83
C GLU A 186 -8.12 8.18 25.33
N GLY A 187 -9.30 7.89 24.77
CA GLY A 187 -10.23 8.90 24.25
C GLY A 187 -10.02 9.28 22.78
N SER A 188 -8.88 8.93 22.17
CA SER A 188 -8.62 9.24 20.75
C SER A 188 -9.48 8.42 19.78
N ILE A 189 -9.87 7.20 20.18
CA ILE A 189 -10.79 6.35 19.42
C ILE A 189 -12.08 6.18 20.22
N LYS A 190 -13.22 6.46 19.57
CA LYS A 190 -14.53 6.12 20.11
C LYS A 190 -14.97 4.76 19.58
N TRP A 191 -14.88 3.77 20.45
CA TRP A 191 -15.32 2.40 20.16
C TRP A 191 -16.84 2.30 20.19
N PHE A 192 -17.44 1.83 19.10
CA PHE A 192 -18.90 1.74 18.96
C PHE A 192 -19.39 0.30 18.77
N ILE A 193 -18.50 -0.64 18.46
CA ILE A 193 -18.82 -2.07 18.36
C ILE A 193 -17.75 -2.87 19.09
N ASN A 194 -18.16 -3.83 19.92
CA ASN A 194 -17.29 -4.91 20.38
C ASN A 194 -17.49 -6.11 19.46
N THR A 195 -16.41 -6.68 18.94
CA THR A 195 -16.43 -7.83 18.05
C THR A 195 -15.86 -9.05 18.76
N ASP A 196 -16.29 -10.24 18.34
CA ASP A 196 -15.76 -11.53 18.81
C ASP A 196 -15.03 -12.27 17.68
N TRP A 197 -14.51 -11.51 16.71
CA TRP A 197 -13.88 -12.05 15.52
C TRP A 197 -12.49 -12.62 15.81
N VAL A 198 -12.31 -13.88 15.44
CA VAL A 198 -11.06 -14.63 15.60
C VAL A 198 -10.72 -15.35 14.31
N PHE A 199 -9.60 -15.00 13.69
CA PHE A 199 -9.10 -15.55 12.44
C PHE A 199 -7.91 -16.47 12.68
N ASP A 200 -7.74 -17.48 11.83
CA ASP A 200 -6.46 -18.20 11.75
C ASP A 200 -5.38 -17.26 11.21
N ARG A 201 -4.21 -17.21 11.86
CA ARG A 201 -3.16 -16.26 11.50
C ARG A 201 -2.62 -16.50 10.10
N ARG A 202 -2.49 -17.77 9.67
CA ARG A 202 -1.97 -18.08 8.33
C ARG A 202 -2.98 -17.71 7.26
N GLU A 203 -4.26 -17.98 7.49
CA GLU A 203 -5.36 -17.55 6.62
C GLU A 203 -5.38 -16.01 6.51
N TYR A 204 -5.32 -15.30 7.64
CA TYR A 204 -5.31 -13.84 7.67
C TYR A 204 -4.12 -13.25 6.90
N GLU A 205 -2.90 -13.72 7.17
CA GLU A 205 -1.69 -13.26 6.47
C GLU A 205 -1.72 -13.59 4.98
N PHE A 206 -2.31 -14.73 4.60
CA PHE A 206 -2.51 -15.09 3.20
C PHE A 206 -3.47 -14.12 2.51
N VAL A 207 -4.59 -13.78 3.16
CA VAL A 207 -5.58 -12.84 2.61
C VAL A 207 -5.01 -11.43 2.49
N VAL A 208 -4.24 -10.98 3.47
CA VAL A 208 -3.51 -9.71 3.38
C VAL A 208 -2.57 -9.71 2.17
N LYS A 209 -1.78 -10.78 1.96
CA LYS A 209 -0.88 -10.89 0.79
C LYS A 209 -1.66 -10.90 -0.53
N LYS A 210 -2.75 -11.67 -0.61
CA LYS A 210 -3.66 -11.73 -1.76
C LYS A 210 -4.24 -10.35 -2.08
N TYR A 211 -4.69 -9.61 -1.06
CA TYR A 211 -5.23 -8.26 -1.22
C TYR A 211 -4.23 -7.33 -1.90
N TYR A 212 -3.01 -7.24 -1.37
CA TYR A 212 -1.98 -6.36 -1.95
C TYR A 212 -1.53 -6.80 -3.35
N ALA A 213 -1.53 -8.09 -3.66
CA ALA A 213 -1.29 -8.57 -5.03
C ALA A 213 -2.39 -8.09 -5.99
N LEU A 214 -3.66 -8.17 -5.59
CA LEU A 214 -4.79 -7.66 -6.38
C LEU A 214 -4.72 -6.13 -6.54
N GLN A 215 -4.34 -5.40 -5.49
CA GLN A 215 -4.17 -3.95 -5.57
C GLN A 215 -3.08 -3.56 -6.58
N ARG A 216 -1.92 -4.23 -6.56
CA ARG A 216 -0.85 -4.02 -7.55
C ARG A 216 -1.28 -4.33 -8.97
N LEU A 217 -2.03 -5.42 -9.16
CA LEU A 217 -2.60 -5.77 -10.46
C LEU A 217 -3.53 -4.64 -10.94
N ARG A 218 -4.48 -4.19 -10.12
CA ARG A 218 -5.39 -3.09 -10.46
C ARG A 218 -4.64 -1.82 -10.84
N LEU A 219 -3.65 -1.40 -10.03
CA LEU A 219 -2.82 -0.23 -10.31
C LEU A 219 -2.08 -0.38 -11.66
N SER A 220 -1.53 -1.56 -11.94
CA SER A 220 -0.86 -1.82 -13.23
C SER A 220 -1.81 -1.70 -14.44
N GLU A 221 -3.07 -2.11 -14.29
CA GLU A 221 -4.09 -1.99 -15.34
C GLU A 221 -4.57 -0.56 -15.55
N GLU A 222 -4.66 0.24 -14.48
CA GLU A 222 -5.00 1.66 -14.54
C GLU A 222 -3.89 2.46 -15.22
N LEU A 223 -2.63 2.25 -14.83
CA LEU A 223 -1.48 2.93 -15.43
C LEU A 223 -1.31 2.58 -16.91
N LEU A 224 -1.57 1.33 -17.31
CA LEU A 224 -1.53 0.92 -18.72
C LEU A 224 -2.59 1.63 -19.57
N ARG A 225 -3.76 1.94 -18.97
CA ARG A 225 -4.89 2.62 -19.63
C ARG A 225 -4.72 4.13 -19.72
N ASN A 226 -4.18 4.76 -18.68
CA ASN A 226 -4.29 6.21 -18.48
C ASN A 226 -3.01 7.02 -18.77
N SER A 227 -1.87 6.35 -19.00
CA SER A 227 -0.65 7.04 -19.43
C SER A 227 -0.65 7.20 -20.95
N ASP A 228 -0.50 8.43 -21.44
CA ASP A 228 -0.21 8.74 -22.85
C ASP A 228 1.17 9.39 -23.02
N ASP A 229 1.87 9.62 -21.91
CA ASP A 229 3.17 10.27 -21.87
C ASP A 229 4.30 9.28 -22.16
N GLU A 230 5.30 9.72 -22.92
CA GLU A 230 6.54 8.97 -23.10
C GLU A 230 7.41 9.12 -21.84
N LEU A 231 7.76 7.98 -21.22
CA LEU A 231 8.40 7.88 -19.92
C LEU A 231 9.87 7.53 -20.06
N ASN A 232 10.72 8.26 -19.36
CA ASN A 232 12.13 7.91 -19.24
C ASN A 232 12.37 6.80 -18.21
N GLY A 233 13.59 6.27 -18.15
CA GLY A 233 13.95 5.18 -17.24
C GLY A 233 13.69 5.48 -15.75
N ALA A 234 13.89 6.72 -15.29
CA ALA A 234 13.62 7.08 -13.89
C ALA A 234 12.11 7.11 -13.59
N GLU A 235 11.29 7.60 -14.52
CA GLU A 235 9.83 7.59 -14.42
C GLU A 235 9.27 6.17 -14.47
N CYS A 236 9.79 5.33 -15.37
CA CYS A 236 9.47 3.91 -15.39
C CYS A 236 9.86 3.22 -14.09
N ALA A 237 11.03 3.53 -13.52
CA ALA A 237 11.47 2.93 -12.27
C ALA A 237 10.53 3.25 -11.10
N LYS A 238 10.07 4.51 -11.03
CA LYS A 238 9.06 4.97 -10.04
C LYS A 238 7.71 4.27 -10.19
N ILE A 239 7.29 3.94 -11.41
CA ILE A 239 6.08 3.15 -11.62
C ILE A 239 6.29 1.70 -11.17
N LEU A 240 7.40 1.10 -11.58
CA LEU A 240 7.72 -0.29 -11.28
C LEU A 240 7.88 -0.54 -9.77
N GLU A 241 8.37 0.43 -9.00
CA GLU A 241 8.43 0.29 -7.53
C GLU A 241 7.06 0.13 -6.88
N GLU A 242 6.01 0.71 -7.46
CA GLU A 242 4.67 0.63 -6.90
C GLU A 242 3.97 -0.68 -7.26
N ILE A 243 4.12 -1.13 -8.50
CA ILE A 243 3.39 -2.29 -9.01
C ILE A 243 4.10 -3.63 -8.80
N LEU A 244 5.43 -3.65 -8.58
CA LEU A 244 6.19 -4.89 -8.42
C LEU A 244 6.59 -5.16 -6.96
N PRO A 245 6.54 -6.42 -6.49
CA PRO A 245 6.82 -6.76 -5.08
C PRO A 245 8.18 -6.33 -4.53
N MET A 246 9.23 -6.26 -5.37
CA MET A 246 10.62 -5.93 -4.98
C MET A 246 11.08 -4.58 -5.53
N GLY A 247 10.17 -3.80 -6.11
CA GLY A 247 10.58 -2.61 -6.83
C GLY A 247 11.10 -1.50 -5.90
N GLU A 248 10.45 -1.26 -4.76
CA GLU A 248 10.93 -0.28 -3.75
C GLU A 248 12.32 -0.66 -3.21
N GLU A 249 12.52 -1.90 -2.79
CA GLU A 249 13.81 -2.38 -2.25
C GLU A 249 14.91 -2.29 -3.31
N ALA A 250 14.64 -2.71 -4.54
CA ALA A 250 15.59 -2.63 -5.63
C ALA A 250 15.91 -1.18 -6.01
N LEU A 251 14.93 -0.27 -6.00
CA LEU A 251 15.16 1.13 -6.33
C LEU A 251 16.02 1.80 -5.26
N GLN A 252 15.71 1.54 -3.99
CA GLN A 252 16.48 2.03 -2.86
C GLN A 252 17.92 1.53 -2.94
N LYS A 253 18.14 0.24 -3.24
CA LYS A 253 19.47 -0.33 -3.46
C LYS A 253 20.24 0.40 -4.57
N GLN A 254 19.60 0.74 -5.70
CA GLN A 254 20.27 1.50 -6.76
C GLN A 254 20.72 2.88 -6.27
N LEU A 255 19.85 3.59 -5.54
CA LEU A 255 20.19 4.90 -4.97
C LEU A 255 21.32 4.82 -3.94
N ASP A 256 21.29 3.80 -3.08
CA ASP A 256 22.31 3.59 -2.04
C ASP A 256 23.68 3.20 -2.65
N GLU A 257 23.71 2.38 -3.69
CA GLU A 257 24.96 1.89 -4.31
C GLU A 257 25.55 2.85 -5.34
N TYR A 258 24.72 3.52 -6.14
CA TYR A 258 25.16 4.30 -7.30
C TYR A 258 24.86 5.79 -7.20
N GLY A 259 23.99 6.22 -6.28
CA GLY A 259 23.54 7.61 -6.16
C GLY A 259 22.59 8.07 -7.27
N GLU A 260 22.26 7.18 -8.22
CA GLU A 260 21.33 7.41 -9.32
C GLU A 260 20.65 6.09 -9.73
N ILE A 261 19.58 6.20 -10.52
CA ILE A 261 18.84 5.03 -11.00
C ILE A 261 19.48 4.53 -12.30
N LEU A 262 20.23 3.42 -12.21
CA LEU A 262 20.68 2.69 -13.39
C LEU A 262 19.56 1.75 -13.85
N PHE A 263 18.79 2.19 -14.85
CA PHE A 263 17.55 1.52 -15.24
C PHE A 263 17.75 0.07 -15.72
N ASP A 264 18.81 -0.22 -16.48
CA ASP A 264 19.09 -1.57 -16.98
C ASP A 264 19.35 -2.60 -15.85
N PRO A 265 20.28 -2.34 -14.90
CA PRO A 265 20.41 -3.16 -13.69
C PRO A 265 19.11 -3.26 -12.88
N TYR A 266 18.38 -2.16 -12.73
CA TYR A 266 17.12 -2.13 -11.98
C TYR A 266 16.09 -3.10 -12.56
N ILE A 267 15.81 -3.04 -13.88
CA ILE A 267 14.79 -3.93 -14.47
C ILE A 267 15.20 -5.41 -14.43
N CYS A 268 16.50 -5.71 -14.42
CA CYS A 268 16.98 -7.07 -14.24
C CYS A 268 16.66 -7.61 -12.83
N ASP A 269 16.83 -6.76 -11.81
CA ASP A 269 16.54 -7.07 -10.41
C ASP A 269 15.02 -7.18 -10.16
N VAL A 270 14.20 -6.32 -10.79
CA VAL A 270 12.76 -6.27 -10.48
C VAL A 270 11.87 -7.10 -11.41
N ILE A 271 12.28 -7.31 -12.66
CA ILE A 271 11.49 -8.06 -13.66
C ILE A 271 12.20 -9.33 -14.09
N ALA A 272 13.39 -9.24 -14.68
CA ALA A 272 13.97 -10.38 -15.40
C ALA A 272 14.19 -11.59 -14.49
N SER A 273 14.88 -11.41 -13.37
CA SER A 273 15.18 -12.52 -12.45
C SER A 273 13.92 -13.01 -11.72
N PRO A 274 13.09 -12.13 -11.10
CA PRO A 274 11.88 -12.56 -10.40
C PRO A 274 10.85 -13.24 -11.31
N LEU A 275 10.68 -12.79 -12.55
CA LEU A 275 9.74 -13.41 -13.49
C LEU A 275 10.23 -14.80 -13.93
N LYS A 276 11.54 -14.95 -14.19
CA LYS A 276 12.14 -16.26 -14.47
C LYS A 276 11.91 -17.25 -13.33
N ASP A 277 12.11 -16.81 -12.10
CA ASP A 277 11.88 -17.65 -10.91
C ASP A 277 10.40 -17.99 -10.74
N LEU A 278 9.50 -17.02 -10.97
CA LEU A 278 8.06 -17.23 -10.91
C LEU A 278 7.60 -18.26 -11.94
N VAL A 279 8.05 -18.15 -13.19
CA VAL A 279 7.70 -19.08 -14.28
C VAL A 279 8.22 -20.49 -14.03
N ARG A 280 9.39 -20.62 -13.40
CA ARG A 280 10.01 -21.90 -13.05
C ARG A 280 9.44 -22.55 -11.80
N SER A 281 8.62 -21.82 -11.03
CA SER A 281 7.92 -22.36 -9.88
C SER A 281 6.93 -23.47 -10.31
N LYS A 282 6.59 -24.38 -9.38
CA LYS A 282 5.68 -25.50 -9.69
C LYS A 282 4.26 -25.01 -9.99
N GLU A 283 3.83 -23.98 -9.27
CA GLU A 283 2.51 -23.35 -9.39
C GLU A 283 2.70 -21.83 -9.40
N PRO A 284 3.03 -21.25 -10.57
CA PRO A 284 3.13 -19.81 -10.72
C PRO A 284 1.84 -19.10 -10.29
N ASP A 285 1.99 -18.05 -9.49
CA ASP A 285 0.90 -17.16 -9.11
C ASP A 285 0.42 -16.40 -10.35
N LYS A 286 -0.85 -16.62 -10.74
CA LYS A 286 -1.45 -16.01 -11.92
C LYS A 286 -1.57 -14.49 -11.78
N ILE A 287 -1.93 -13.97 -10.61
CA ILE A 287 -2.08 -12.53 -10.37
C ILE A 287 -0.73 -11.87 -10.60
N LEU A 288 0.32 -12.44 -10.01
CA LEU A 288 1.67 -11.91 -10.15
C LEU A 288 2.20 -12.01 -11.59
N LEU A 289 1.93 -13.12 -12.30
CA LEU A 289 2.26 -13.25 -13.73
C LEU A 289 1.58 -12.15 -14.56
N GLU A 290 0.32 -11.84 -14.28
CA GLU A 290 -0.44 -10.81 -14.97
C GLU A 290 0.09 -9.41 -14.65
N THR A 291 0.46 -9.14 -13.39
CA THR A 291 1.15 -7.90 -13.01
C THR A 291 2.48 -7.71 -13.76
N TYR A 292 3.30 -8.76 -13.86
CA TYR A 292 4.55 -8.71 -14.64
C TYR A 292 4.29 -8.47 -16.12
N LEU A 293 3.28 -9.12 -16.70
CA LEU A 293 2.88 -8.88 -18.08
C LEU A 293 2.46 -7.42 -18.31
N ASN A 294 1.68 -6.84 -17.38
CA ASN A 294 1.28 -5.44 -17.45
C ASN A 294 2.47 -4.49 -17.32
N ALA A 295 3.43 -4.78 -16.44
CA ALA A 295 4.67 -4.02 -16.32
C ALA A 295 5.46 -4.00 -17.65
N LEU A 296 5.62 -5.16 -18.29
CA LEU A 296 6.30 -5.26 -19.60
C LEU A 296 5.57 -4.48 -20.69
N LYS A 297 4.24 -4.55 -20.72
CA LYS A 297 3.41 -3.79 -21.67
C LYS A 297 3.53 -2.29 -21.43
N LEU A 298 3.55 -1.86 -20.18
CA LEU A 298 3.73 -0.47 -19.79
C LEU A 298 5.08 0.06 -20.31
N LEU A 299 6.17 -0.66 -20.06
CA LEU A 299 7.50 -0.30 -20.58
C LEU A 299 7.54 -0.27 -22.12
N LYS A 300 6.91 -1.23 -22.79
CA LYS A 300 6.89 -1.29 -24.27
C LYS A 300 6.07 -0.16 -24.88
N LYS A 301 4.93 0.16 -24.28
CA LYS A 301 3.95 1.13 -24.79
C LYS A 301 4.38 2.58 -24.49
N HIS A 302 4.84 2.83 -23.28
CA HIS A 302 5.05 4.18 -22.75
C HIS A 302 6.51 4.53 -22.56
N GLY A 303 7.42 3.56 -22.50
CA GLY A 303 8.84 3.84 -22.40
C GLY A 303 9.39 4.59 -23.62
N ASP A 304 10.33 5.50 -23.37
CA ASP A 304 11.10 6.15 -24.42
C ASP A 304 11.93 5.15 -25.26
N VAL A 305 12.70 5.67 -26.22
CA VAL A 305 13.52 4.81 -27.09
C VAL A 305 14.54 4.00 -26.29
N ASP A 306 15.13 4.57 -25.24
CA ASP A 306 16.16 3.91 -24.44
C ASP A 306 15.55 2.81 -23.56
N VAL A 307 14.42 3.11 -22.90
CA VAL A 307 13.66 2.11 -22.13
C VAL A 307 13.26 0.92 -22.99
N ARG A 308 12.75 1.17 -24.21
CA ARG A 308 12.34 0.10 -25.13
C ARG A 308 13.52 -0.73 -25.63
N ASN A 309 14.65 -0.10 -25.91
CA ASN A 309 15.86 -0.82 -26.31
C ASN A 309 16.38 -1.72 -25.18
N ILE A 310 16.40 -1.19 -23.95
CA ILE A 310 16.82 -1.97 -22.77
C ILE A 310 15.83 -3.14 -22.54
N LEU A 311 14.52 -2.90 -22.63
CA LEU A 311 13.52 -3.96 -22.53
C LEU A 311 13.75 -5.07 -23.58
N ASP A 312 13.99 -4.69 -24.83
CA ASP A 312 14.19 -5.64 -25.92
C ASP A 312 15.47 -6.48 -25.72
N ILE A 313 16.58 -5.86 -25.27
CA ILE A 313 17.88 -6.52 -25.11
C ILE A 313 17.97 -7.31 -23.80
N SER A 314 17.59 -6.71 -22.68
CA SER A 314 17.85 -7.26 -21.35
C SER A 314 16.76 -8.23 -20.88
N ILE A 315 15.56 -8.16 -21.48
CA ILE A 315 14.43 -9.01 -21.08
C ILE A 315 13.92 -9.84 -22.25
N LEU A 316 13.57 -9.22 -23.38
CA LEU A 316 12.80 -9.90 -24.43
C LEU A 316 13.64 -10.82 -25.34
N ASP A 317 14.97 -10.70 -25.37
CA ASP A 317 15.87 -11.51 -26.21
C ASP A 317 15.87 -13.01 -25.84
N ASP A 318 15.59 -13.35 -24.58
CA ASP A 318 15.53 -14.73 -24.06
C ASP A 318 14.24 -14.93 -23.24
N PHE A 319 13.09 -14.72 -23.90
CA PHE A 319 11.77 -14.58 -23.25
C PHE A 319 10.74 -15.65 -23.66
N ASP A 320 11.20 -16.77 -24.24
CA ASP A 320 10.33 -17.81 -24.78
C ASP A 320 9.61 -18.61 -23.67
N GLU A 321 10.28 -18.90 -22.55
CA GLU A 321 9.69 -19.63 -21.42
C GLU A 321 8.55 -18.84 -20.79
N GLU A 322 8.74 -17.53 -20.63
CA GLU A 322 7.79 -16.59 -20.06
C GLU A 322 6.58 -16.39 -20.98
N ARG A 323 6.79 -16.21 -22.29
CA ARG A 323 5.70 -16.17 -23.29
C ARG A 323 4.87 -17.45 -23.25
N ALA A 324 5.51 -18.61 -23.15
CA ALA A 324 4.81 -19.89 -23.04
C ALA A 324 4.00 -19.99 -21.74
N ALA A 325 4.55 -19.50 -20.62
CA ALA A 325 3.84 -19.42 -19.35
C ALA A 325 2.63 -18.50 -19.41
N PHE A 326 2.76 -17.28 -19.93
CA PHE A 326 1.63 -16.37 -20.11
C PHE A 326 0.49 -17.02 -20.91
N ARG A 327 0.82 -17.63 -22.05
CA ARG A 327 -0.16 -18.35 -22.89
C ARG A 327 -0.82 -19.52 -22.15
N LYS A 328 -0.05 -20.29 -21.38
CA LYS A 328 -0.56 -21.40 -20.55
C LYS A 328 -1.62 -20.92 -19.55
N TYR A 329 -1.47 -19.71 -19.02
CA TYR A 329 -2.41 -19.09 -18.07
C TYR A 329 -3.49 -18.22 -18.73
N GLY A 330 -3.59 -18.25 -20.07
CA GLY A 330 -4.59 -17.51 -20.84
C GLY A 330 -4.32 -16.00 -20.97
N LEU A 331 -3.11 -15.56 -20.64
CA LEU A 331 -2.70 -14.16 -20.70
C LEU A 331 -2.24 -13.80 -22.11
N LYS A 332 -2.73 -12.68 -22.63
CA LYS A 332 -2.41 -12.21 -24.00
C LYS A 332 -1.09 -11.45 -24.01
N CYS A 333 -0.05 -12.05 -24.57
CA CYS A 333 1.31 -11.48 -24.65
C CYS A 333 1.79 -11.25 -26.10
N ASP A 334 0.91 -11.29 -27.10
CA ASP A 334 1.30 -11.19 -28.52
C ASP A 334 1.74 -9.77 -28.94
N GLU A 335 1.50 -8.78 -28.08
CA GLU A 335 1.90 -7.37 -28.25
C GLU A 335 3.32 -7.10 -27.69
N LEU A 336 3.92 -8.07 -27.00
CA LEU A 336 5.33 -8.11 -26.60
C LEU A 336 6.13 -8.92 -27.63
#